data_AF-A0A1Q9P024-F1
#
_entry.id   AF-A0A1Q9P024-F1
#
_cell.length_a   1.000
_cell.length_b   1.000
_cell.length_c   1.000
_cell.angle_alpha   90.00
_cell.angle_beta   90.00
_cell.angle_gamma   90.00
#
_symmetry.space_group_name_H-M   'P 1'
#
loop_
_entity.id
_entity.type
_entity.pdbx_description
1 polymer ?
#
loop_
_entity_poly.entity_id
_entity_poly.type
_entity_poly.pdbx_seq_one_letter_code
_entity_poly.pdbx_strand_id
1 'polypeptide(L)'
;MNELKNLVNELTENHPKQMIDRIDNILQEFKLEYLEARITHKGLHSYHEGYAVLKEEIEELWDEIKKRSPVNDKLFKEAIQVGAMALAFIHELLETPLLNEENK
;
A
#
# COMPACT_ATOMS: atom_id res chain seq x y z
N MET A 1 17.06 -13.26 4.67
CA MET A 1 15.78 -13.88 4.27
C MET A 1 15.38 -15.08 5.14
N ASN A 2 16.27 -16.05 5.43
CA ASN A 2 15.90 -17.22 6.24
C ASN A 2 15.57 -16.88 7.71
N GLU A 3 16.32 -15.98 8.34
CA GLU A 3 16.00 -15.52 9.71
C GLU A 3 14.66 -14.78 9.79
N LEU A 4 14.36 -13.96 8.78
CA LEU A 4 13.08 -13.24 8.70
C LEU A 4 11.90 -14.21 8.54
N LYS A 5 12.04 -15.25 7.70
CA LYS A 5 11.03 -16.30 7.56
C LYS A 5 10.80 -17.06 8.86
N ASN A 6 11.87 -17.38 9.59
CA ASN A 6 11.77 -18.06 10.87
C ASN A 6 11.07 -17.19 11.93
N LEU A 7 11.41 -15.90 12.00
CA LEU A 7 10.77 -14.95 12.92
C LEU A 7 9.28 -14.76 12.60
N VAL A 8 8.92 -14.66 11.32
CA VAL A 8 7.52 -14.59 10.90
C VAL A 8 6.77 -15.86 11.30
N ASN A 9 7.34 -17.05 11.07
CA ASN A 9 6.71 -18.30 11.48
C ASN A 9 6.50 -18.37 13.00
N GLU A 10 7.51 -17.99 13.79
CA GLU A 10 7.42 -17.96 15.25
C GLU A 10 6.36 -16.96 15.74
N LEU A 11 6.25 -15.79 15.12
CA LEU A 11 5.19 -14.82 15.40
C LEU A 11 3.80 -15.35 15.02
N THR A 12 3.72 -16.10 13.91
CA THR A 12 2.45 -16.66 13.42
C THR A 12 1.97 -17.82 14.29
N GLU A 13 2.88 -18.64 14.82
CA GLU A 13 2.54 -19.75 15.71
C GLU A 13 2.12 -19.29 17.12
N ASN A 14 2.66 -18.15 17.59
CA ASN A 14 2.46 -17.64 18.94
C ASN A 14 1.35 -16.56 19.05
N HIS A 15 0.58 -16.32 17.99
CA HIS A 15 -0.49 -15.32 17.99
C HIS A 15 -1.88 -15.95 17.90
N PRO A 16 -2.92 -15.32 18.48
CA PRO A 16 -4.28 -15.82 18.35
C PRO A 16 -4.66 -15.89 16.88
N LYS A 17 -5.24 -17.01 16.43
CA LYS A 17 -5.72 -17.20 15.04
C LYS A 17 -6.49 -15.98 14.49
N GLN A 18 -7.28 -15.34 15.34
CA GLN A 18 -8.07 -14.14 15.00
C GLN A 18 -7.22 -12.92 14.59
N MET A 19 -5.99 -12.78 15.11
CA MET A 19 -5.07 -11.71 14.72
C MET A 19 -4.46 -11.97 13.35
N ILE A 20 -4.11 -13.22 13.06
CA ILE A 20 -3.55 -13.63 11.76
C ILE A 20 -4.63 -13.47 10.68
N ASP A 21 -5.83 -13.98 10.95
CA ASP A 21 -7.00 -13.82 10.05
C ASP A 21 -7.26 -12.33 9.75
N ARG A 22 -7.06 -11.43 10.74
CA ARG A 22 -7.20 -9.98 10.55
C ARG A 22 -6.12 -9.39 9.64
N ILE A 23 -4.87 -9.79 9.82
CA ILE A 23 -3.76 -9.32 8.98
C ILE A 23 -3.96 -9.82 7.54
N ASP A 24 -4.35 -11.08 7.36
CA ASP A 24 -4.62 -11.64 6.03
C ASP A 24 -5.74 -10.87 5.31
N ASN A 25 -6.82 -10.52 6.02
CA ASN A 25 -7.88 -9.68 5.47
C ASN A 25 -7.35 -8.29 5.05
N ILE A 26 -6.53 -7.65 5.88
CA ILE A 26 -5.92 -6.34 5.55
C ILE A 26 -5.03 -6.44 4.31
N LEU A 27 -4.21 -7.50 4.22
CA LEU A 27 -3.35 -7.73 3.05
C LEU A 27 -4.18 -7.98 1.78
N GLN A 28 -5.33 -8.64 1.90
CA GLN A 28 -6.26 -8.83 0.79
C GLN A 28 -6.88 -7.50 0.35
N GLU A 29 -7.28 -6.62 1.27
CA GLU A 29 -7.77 -5.27 0.95
C GLU A 29 -6.69 -4.43 0.25
N PHE A 30 -5.45 -4.44 0.74
CA PHE A 30 -4.33 -3.77 0.07
C PHE A 30 -4.14 -4.24 -1.36
N LYS A 31 -4.23 -5.55 -1.58
CA LYS A 31 -4.08 -6.13 -2.91
C LYS A 31 -5.22 -5.69 -3.84
N LEU A 32 -6.46 -5.67 -3.36
CA LEU A 32 -7.60 -5.23 -4.16
C LEU A 32 -7.47 -3.76 -4.55
N GLU A 33 -7.21 -2.88 -3.58
CA GLU A 33 -7.03 -1.45 -3.83
C GLU A 33 -5.87 -1.17 -4.81
N TYR A 34 -4.74 -1.87 -4.63
CA TYR A 34 -3.63 -1.80 -5.58
C TYR A 34 -4.06 -2.19 -7.00
N LEU A 35 -4.75 -3.32 -7.18
CA LEU A 35 -5.19 -3.77 -8.50
C LEU A 35 -6.20 -2.81 -9.13
N GLU A 36 -7.14 -2.27 -8.36
CA GLU A 36 -8.11 -1.28 -8.81
C GLU A 36 -7.43 0.01 -9.27
N ALA A 37 -6.47 0.51 -8.50
CA ALA A 37 -5.67 1.68 -8.88
C ALA A 37 -4.91 1.43 -10.19
N ARG A 38 -4.35 0.23 -10.41
CA ARG A 38 -3.66 -0.14 -11.66
C ARG A 38 -4.56 -0.31 -12.87
N ILE A 39 -5.83 -0.65 -12.66
CA ILE A 39 -6.83 -0.74 -13.73
C ILE A 39 -7.32 0.67 -14.10
N THR A 40 -7.54 1.52 -13.09
CA THR A 40 -8.16 2.84 -13.26
C THR A 40 -7.16 3.88 -13.76
N HIS A 41 -5.92 3.82 -13.26
CA HIS A 41 -4.85 4.72 -13.64
C HIS A 41 -3.87 3.97 -14.55
N LYS A 42 -3.54 4.55 -15.71
CA LYS A 42 -2.31 4.15 -16.42
C LYS A 42 -1.16 4.33 -15.43
N GLY A 43 -0.28 3.34 -15.34
CA GLY A 43 0.81 3.33 -14.34
C GLY A 43 1.54 4.66 -14.22
N LEU A 44 2.14 4.91 -13.06
CA LEU A 44 2.75 6.20 -12.74
C LEU A 44 3.80 6.56 -13.81
N HIS A 45 3.61 7.68 -14.53
CA HIS A 45 4.49 8.04 -15.64
C HIS A 45 5.85 8.56 -15.16
N SER A 46 5.96 8.92 -13.87
CA SER A 46 7.21 9.34 -13.25
C SER A 46 7.21 9.14 -11.74
N TYR A 47 8.40 9.16 -11.12
CA TYR A 47 8.53 9.15 -9.66
C TYR A 47 7.88 10.37 -8.98
N HIS A 48 7.82 11.51 -9.66
CA HIS A 48 7.18 12.72 -9.13
C HIS A 48 5.66 12.59 -9.11
N GLU A 49 5.08 11.98 -10.14
CA GLU A 49 3.65 11.65 -10.19
C GLU A 49 3.31 10.61 -9.12
N GLY A 50 4.13 9.56 -9.00
CA GLY A 50 3.98 8.56 -7.93
C GLY A 50 4.01 9.16 -6.52
N TYR A 51 4.96 10.07 -6.27
CA TYR A 51 5.02 10.79 -5.01
C TYR A 51 3.81 11.71 -4.80
N ALA A 52 3.36 12.42 -5.84
CA ALA A 52 2.20 13.29 -5.76
C ALA A 52 0.93 12.52 -5.38
N VAL A 53 0.67 11.37 -6.03
CA VAL A 53 -0.46 10.50 -5.70
C VAL A 53 -0.36 9.97 -4.28
N LEU A 54 0.80 9.44 -3.87
CA LEU A 54 0.99 8.97 -2.49
C LEU A 54 0.78 10.10 -1.47
N LYS A 55 1.21 11.32 -1.79
CA LYS A 55 1.01 12.49 -0.94
C LYS A 55 -0.47 12.87 -0.83
N GLU A 56 -1.23 12.76 -1.90
CA GLU A 56 -2.69 12.98 -1.92
C GLU A 56 -3.39 12.02 -0.96
N GLU A 57 -3.13 10.71 -1.05
CA GLU A 57 -3.71 9.70 -0.15
C GLU A 57 -3.36 9.97 1.33
N ILE A 58 -2.15 10.44 1.61
CA ILE A 58 -1.72 10.82 2.98
C ILE A 58 -2.52 12.03 3.48
N GLU A 59 -2.79 13.01 2.62
CA GLU A 59 -3.59 14.19 2.95
C GLU A 59 -5.05 13.81 3.19
N GLU A 60 -5.63 12.89 2.41
CA GLU A 60 -6.98 12.38 2.60
C GLU A 60 -7.13 11.61 3.92
N LEU A 61 -6.18 10.71 4.23
CA LEU A 61 -6.12 10.04 5.53
C LEU A 61 -6.03 11.05 6.68
N TRP A 62 -5.19 12.08 6.53
CA TRP A 62 -5.03 13.11 7.55
C TRP A 62 -6.31 13.93 7.74
N ASP A 63 -7.05 14.21 6.67
CA ASP A 63 -8.34 14.87 6.72
C ASP A 63 -9.37 14.06 7.52
N GLU A 64 -9.40 12.73 7.36
CA GLU A 64 -10.26 11.86 8.20
C GLU A 64 -9.82 11.84 9.66
N ILE A 65 -8.52 11.77 9.95
CA ILE A 65 -7.98 11.81 11.32
C ILE A 65 -8.38 13.12 12.03
N LYS A 66 -8.30 14.25 11.33
CA LYS A 66 -8.65 15.58 11.88
C LYS A 66 -10.11 15.69 12.30
N LYS A 67 -11.01 14.87 11.74
CA LYS A 67 -12.43 14.86 12.15
C LYS A 67 -12.65 14.34 13.57
N ARG A 68 -11.67 13.63 14.15
CA ARG A 68 -11.73 13.06 15.51
C ARG A 68 -12.95 12.15 15.73
N SER A 69 -13.46 11.57 14.66
CA SER A 69 -14.52 10.56 14.72
C SER A 69 -13.95 9.24 15.24
N PRO A 70 -14.77 8.37 15.84
CA PRO A 70 -14.40 6.98 16.05
C PRO A 70 -13.95 6.33 14.73
N VAL A 71 -13.14 5.27 14.83
CA VAL A 71 -12.74 4.46 13.67
C VAL A 71 -13.97 4.08 12.87
N ASN A 72 -13.96 4.41 11.59
CA ASN A 72 -15.04 4.15 10.66
C ASN A 72 -14.46 3.61 9.35
N ASP A 73 -15.35 3.14 8.46
CA ASP A 73 -14.97 2.54 7.19
C ASP A 73 -14.15 3.48 6.32
N LYS A 74 -14.40 4.80 6.41
CA LYS A 74 -13.67 5.79 5.63
C LYS A 74 -12.22 5.91 6.10
N LEU A 75 -11.99 6.12 7.40
CA LEU A 75 -10.63 6.19 7.97
C LEU A 75 -9.84 4.90 7.70
N PHE A 76 -10.50 3.74 7.77
CA PHE A 76 -9.88 2.47 7.41
C PHE A 76 -9.52 2.42 5.92
N LYS A 77 -10.44 2.84 5.04
CA LYS A 77 -10.21 2.88 3.60
C LYS A 77 -9.04 3.79 3.21
N GLU A 78 -8.98 5.01 3.72
CA GLU A 78 -7.88 5.94 3.43
C GLU A 78 -6.51 5.34 3.87
N ALA A 79 -6.48 4.61 4.99
CA ALA A 79 -5.27 3.93 5.44
C ALA A 79 -4.85 2.77 4.52
N ILE A 80 -5.83 2.03 3.97
CA ILE A 80 -5.57 1.00 2.94
C ILE A 80 -5.05 1.64 1.65
N GLN A 81 -5.63 2.75 1.21
CA GLN A 81 -5.19 3.46 0.00
C GLN A 81 -3.75 3.96 0.12
N VAL A 82 -3.36 4.53 1.26
CA VAL A 82 -1.95 4.93 1.51
C VAL A 82 -0.98 3.76 1.34
N GLY A 83 -1.25 2.60 1.94
CA GLY A 83 -0.35 1.46 1.82
C GLY A 83 -0.40 0.79 0.43
N ALA A 84 -1.55 0.79 -0.23
CA ALA A 84 -1.67 0.34 -1.62
C ALA A 84 -0.85 1.22 -2.56
N MET A 85 -0.85 2.54 -2.34
CA MET A 85 -0.05 3.46 -3.15
C MET A 85 1.44 3.40 -2.85
N ALA A 86 1.82 3.14 -1.59
CA ALA A 86 3.21 2.82 -1.27
C ALA A 86 3.68 1.55 -2.00
N LEU A 87 2.85 0.50 -2.04
CA LEU A 87 3.15 -0.73 -2.78
C LEU A 87 3.26 -0.45 -4.29
N ALA A 88 2.36 0.35 -4.85
CA ALA A 88 2.42 0.73 -6.26
C ALA A 88 3.70 1.50 -6.60
N PHE A 89 4.08 2.46 -5.75
CA PHE A 89 5.33 3.20 -5.93
C PHE A 89 6.55 2.29 -5.90
N ILE A 90 6.60 1.34 -4.95
CA ILE A 90 7.67 0.33 -4.89
C ILE A 90 7.68 -0.53 -6.16
N HIS A 91 6.51 -0.96 -6.64
CA HIS A 91 6.41 -1.76 -7.85
C HIS A 91 6.95 -1.00 -9.07
N GLU A 92 6.65 0.28 -9.22
CA GLU A 92 7.21 1.12 -10.30
C GLU A 92 8.73 1.24 -10.20
N LEU A 93 9.29 1.34 -9.00
CA LEU A 93 10.75 1.33 -8.79
C LEU A 93 11.40 -0.01 -9.20
N LEU A 94 10.68 -1.12 -9.07
CA LEU A 94 11.17 -2.46 -9.43
C LEU A 94 10.99 -2.77 -10.93
N GLU A 95 9.92 -2.26 -11.53
CA GLU A 95 9.58 -2.44 -12.95
C GLU A 95 10.27 -1.42 -13.86
N THR A 96 11.10 -0.50 -13.34
CA THR A 96 11.91 0.38 -14.19
C THR A 96 13.22 -0.30 -14.64
N PRO A 97 13.42 -0.62 -15.94
CA PRO A 97 14.61 -0.16 -16.63
C PRO A 97 14.34 1.30 -16.98
N LEU A 98 14.92 2.24 -16.24
CA LEU A 98 14.81 3.67 -16.53
C LEU A 98 15.21 3.90 -17.99
N LEU A 99 14.23 4.15 -18.87
CA LEU A 99 14.43 4.61 -20.24
C LEU A 99 15.32 3.66 -21.08
N ASN A 100 14.72 2.92 -22.01
CA ASN A 100 15.49 2.63 -23.22
C ASN A 100 15.93 3.99 -23.78
N GLU A 101 17.24 4.22 -23.71
CA GLU A 101 17.93 5.41 -24.14
C GLU A 101 17.66 5.68 -25.62
N GLU A 102 16.63 6.46 -25.93
CA GLU A 102 16.58 7.24 -27.16
C GLU A 102 16.16 8.66 -26.78
N ASN A 103 17.08 9.60 -26.99
CA ASN A 103 17.02 11.05 -26.71
C ASN A 103 17.71 11.53 -25.42
N LYS A 104 19.04 11.36 -25.37
CA LYS A 104 19.95 12.41 -24.89
C LYS A 104 21.12 12.58 -25.85
#